data_AF-X1FR97-F1
#
_entry.id   AF-X1FR97-F1
#
_cell.length_a   1.000
_cell.length_b   1.000
_cell.length_c   1.000
_cell.angle_alpha   90.00
_cell.angle_beta   90.00
_cell.angle_gamma   90.00
#
_symmetry.space_group_name_H-M   'P 1'
#
loop_
_entity.id
_entity.type
_entity.pdbx_description
1 polymer ?
#
loop_
_entity_poly.entity_id
_entity_poly.type
_entity_poly.pdbx_seq_one_letter_code
_entity_poly.pdbx_strand_id
1 'polypeptide(L)'
;TRSSQELSRCSCSNNPQDYPIILEELEKNQGEISLEIKKRLATEVFEHTSFYDGIITHYLRKNLLKKSTSFPRTLNLLGEKVSDLRYGENPHQFASFYKEVLVKEVNLGDAVQLGGKELSFNNLVDLGAVLEMVKDAQVKVKLISEVTNFPEILDGRVKTLHPLIFGGILARSDNPLHQEQLVAQQIKTIGLVVVNLYPFQKTISKEEVKLGEAIENIDIGGPSLLRAAAKNYQDVAVVINPQDYPIILEELEKNQGEISLEIKKRLATEVFEHTS
;
A
#
# COMPACT_ATOMS: atom_id res chain seq x y z
N THR A 1 18.13 13.32 -45.96
CA THR A 1 19.54 13.61 -45.63
C THR A 1 19.83 15.07 -45.26
N ARG A 2 18.83 15.94 -45.00
CA ARG A 2 19.03 17.28 -44.42
C ARG A 2 18.54 17.44 -42.97
N SER A 3 17.73 16.52 -42.44
CA SER A 3 17.12 16.64 -41.10
C SER A 3 18.05 16.27 -39.94
N SER A 4 19.14 15.55 -40.19
CA SER A 4 20.08 15.12 -39.14
C SER A 4 21.17 16.14 -38.82
N GLN A 5 21.34 17.20 -39.63
CA GLN A 5 22.37 18.24 -39.41
C GLN A 5 21.86 19.46 -38.61
N GLU A 6 20.54 19.73 -38.57
CA GLU A 6 20.01 20.93 -37.90
C GLU A 6 19.84 20.77 -36.37
N LEU A 7 19.70 19.54 -35.86
CA LEU A 7 19.72 19.24 -34.42
C LEU A 7 21.06 19.57 -33.73
N SER A 8 22.11 19.93 -34.49
CA SER A 8 23.45 20.14 -33.95
C SER A 8 23.69 21.51 -33.29
N ARG A 9 22.84 22.51 -33.54
CA ARG A 9 23.15 23.92 -33.20
C ARG A 9 22.48 24.46 -31.93
N CYS A 10 21.42 23.85 -31.43
CA CYS A 10 20.68 24.38 -30.28
C CYS A 10 20.36 23.26 -29.27
N SER A 11 20.48 23.57 -27.99
CA SER A 11 20.10 22.72 -26.86
C SER A 11 19.05 23.45 -26.05
N CYS A 12 17.88 22.85 -25.87
CA CYS A 12 16.79 23.41 -25.06
C CYS A 12 16.50 22.45 -23.91
N SER A 13 16.51 22.93 -22.67
CA SER A 13 15.98 22.22 -21.51
C SER A 13 14.79 23.01 -20.96
N ASN A 14 13.76 22.29 -20.53
CA ASN A 14 12.58 22.82 -19.87
C ASN A 14 12.46 22.36 -18.41
N ASN A 15 13.45 21.63 -17.90
CA ASN A 15 13.48 21.10 -16.53
C ASN A 15 14.68 21.69 -15.76
N PRO A 16 14.45 22.45 -14.68
CA PRO A 16 15.54 23.01 -13.87
C PRO A 16 16.51 21.96 -13.30
N GLN A 17 16.09 20.69 -13.17
CA GLN A 17 16.97 19.62 -12.70
C GLN A 17 18.08 19.23 -13.69
N ASP A 18 17.98 19.63 -14.96
CA ASP A 18 19.02 19.34 -15.95
C ASP A 18 20.23 20.28 -15.83
N TYR A 19 20.08 21.41 -15.13
CA TYR A 19 21.10 22.46 -15.11
C TYR A 19 22.47 21.98 -14.61
N PRO A 20 22.58 21.17 -13.54
CA PRO A 20 23.88 20.64 -13.11
C PRO A 20 24.57 19.82 -14.20
N ILE A 21 23.83 18.96 -14.90
CA ILE A 21 24.39 18.12 -15.98
C ILE A 21 24.82 18.98 -17.16
N ILE A 22 24.02 19.98 -17.51
CA ILE A 22 24.33 20.92 -18.60
C ILE A 22 25.59 21.73 -18.29
N LEU A 23 25.71 22.27 -17.07
CA LEU A 23 26.87 23.04 -16.63
C LEU A 23 28.14 22.18 -16.62
N GLU A 24 28.06 20.97 -16.08
CA GLU A 24 29.19 20.03 -16.06
C GLU A 24 29.68 19.68 -17.48
N GLU A 25 28.74 19.46 -18.41
CA GLU A 25 29.06 19.15 -19.80
C GLU A 25 29.73 20.34 -20.50
N LEU A 26 29.24 21.56 -20.27
CA LEU A 26 29.82 22.79 -20.81
C LEU A 26 31.23 23.03 -20.28
N GLU A 27 31.48 22.80 -18.98
CA GLU A 27 32.82 22.93 -18.40
C GLU A 27 33.80 21.92 -18.99
N LYS A 28 33.38 20.65 -19.15
CA LYS A 28 34.22 19.57 -19.67
C LYS A 28 34.53 19.71 -21.16
N ASN A 29 33.60 20.24 -21.94
CA ASN A 29 33.71 20.28 -23.40
C ASN A 29 33.91 21.70 -23.95
N GLN A 30 34.57 22.58 -23.19
CA GLN A 30 34.95 23.94 -23.63
C GLN A 30 33.76 24.79 -24.14
N GLY A 31 32.61 24.68 -23.48
CA GLY A 31 31.39 25.39 -23.82
C GLY A 31 30.50 24.69 -24.84
N GLU A 32 30.79 23.44 -25.20
CA GLU A 32 29.94 22.63 -26.08
C GLU A 32 29.11 21.60 -25.30
N ILE A 33 27.93 21.26 -25.83
CA ILE A 33 27.11 20.14 -25.34
C ILE A 33 27.18 19.03 -26.37
N SER A 34 27.47 17.81 -25.92
CA SER A 34 27.54 16.64 -26.78
C SER A 34 26.22 16.35 -27.49
N LEU A 35 26.30 15.67 -28.64
CA LEU A 35 25.12 15.28 -29.40
C LEU A 35 24.19 14.34 -28.61
N GLU A 36 24.76 13.53 -27.72
CA GLU A 36 24.00 12.63 -26.85
C GLU A 36 23.10 13.40 -25.89
N ILE A 37 23.65 14.37 -25.17
CA ILE A 37 22.88 15.23 -24.27
C ILE A 37 21.87 16.07 -25.06
N LYS A 38 22.24 16.63 -26.21
CA LYS A 38 21.29 17.35 -27.09
C LYS A 38 20.09 16.51 -27.48
N LYS A 39 20.30 15.22 -27.82
CA LYS A 39 19.21 14.29 -28.14
C LYS A 39 18.32 14.03 -26.93
N ARG A 40 18.90 13.79 -25.76
CA ARG A 40 18.16 13.59 -24.51
C ARG A 40 17.25 14.78 -24.20
N LEU A 41 17.83 15.98 -24.17
CA LEU A 41 17.12 17.23 -23.91
C LEU A 41 16.02 17.50 -24.96
N ALA A 42 16.30 17.25 -26.23
CA ALA A 42 15.30 17.40 -27.29
C ALA A 42 14.10 16.45 -27.08
N THR A 43 14.34 15.20 -26.72
CA THR A 43 13.28 14.23 -26.40
C THR A 43 12.43 14.71 -25.23
N GLU A 44 13.05 15.14 -24.13
CA GLU A 44 12.35 15.65 -22.94
C GLU A 44 11.47 16.88 -23.28
N VAL A 45 11.97 17.79 -24.12
CA VAL A 45 11.19 18.95 -24.60
C VAL A 45 9.96 18.51 -25.40
N PHE A 46 10.11 17.54 -26.30
CA PHE A 46 8.98 17.03 -27.09
C PHE A 46 7.97 16.26 -26.23
N GLU A 47 8.43 15.46 -25.28
CA GLU A 47 7.58 14.74 -24.33
C GLU A 47 6.74 15.72 -23.51
N HIS A 48 7.37 16.73 -22.90
CA HIS A 48 6.68 17.76 -22.13
C HIS A 48 5.69 18.57 -22.98
N THR A 49 6.07 18.94 -24.20
CA THR A 49 5.19 19.69 -25.11
C THR A 49 3.97 18.85 -25.48
N SER A 50 4.17 17.57 -25.83
CA SER A 50 3.08 16.65 -26.14
C SER A 50 2.17 16.41 -24.93
N PHE A 51 2.75 16.30 -23.74
CA PHE A 51 2.00 16.13 -22.50
C PHE A 51 1.12 17.36 -22.22
N TYR A 52 1.69 18.55 -22.33
CA TYR A 52 1.00 19.82 -22.14
C TYR A 52 -0.15 20.03 -23.15
N ASP A 53 0.08 19.77 -24.44
CA ASP A 53 -0.97 19.83 -25.47
C ASP A 53 -2.07 18.78 -25.22
N GLY A 54 -1.69 17.63 -24.64
CA GLY A 54 -2.61 16.62 -24.17
C GLY A 54 -3.56 17.14 -23.07
N ILE A 55 -3.03 17.85 -22.07
CA ILE A 55 -3.81 18.50 -21.00
C ILE A 55 -4.75 19.56 -21.59
N ILE A 56 -4.26 20.43 -22.48
CA ILE A 56 -5.09 21.43 -23.18
C ILE A 56 -6.24 20.74 -23.90
N THR A 57 -5.95 19.69 -24.66
CA THR A 57 -6.95 18.94 -25.41
C THR A 57 -8.02 18.36 -24.49
N HIS A 58 -7.63 17.78 -23.35
CA HIS A 58 -8.57 17.27 -22.36
C HIS A 58 -9.48 18.39 -21.82
N TYR A 59 -8.89 19.51 -21.40
CA TYR A 59 -9.62 20.67 -20.88
C TYR A 59 -10.62 21.24 -21.90
N LEU A 60 -10.19 21.49 -23.14
CA LEU A 60 -11.05 22.06 -24.18
C LEU A 60 -12.21 21.12 -24.53
N ARG A 61 -11.96 19.81 -24.60
CA ARG A 61 -13.02 18.83 -24.86
C ARG A 61 -14.08 18.82 -23.77
N LYS A 62 -13.65 18.77 -22.51
CA LYS A 62 -14.55 18.75 -21.35
C LYS A 62 -15.43 20.00 -21.26
N ASN A 63 -14.89 21.17 -21.61
CA ASN A 63 -15.57 22.46 -21.39
C ASN A 63 -16.25 23.03 -22.64
N LEU A 64 -15.78 22.73 -23.84
CA LEU A 64 -16.30 23.36 -25.08
C LEU A 64 -17.18 22.42 -25.92
N LEU A 65 -17.08 21.10 -25.77
CA LEU A 65 -17.91 20.16 -26.53
C LEU A 65 -19.16 19.77 -25.72
N LYS A 66 -20.33 20.29 -26.12
CA LYS A 66 -21.63 20.09 -25.45
C LYS A 66 -22.21 18.66 -25.51
N LYS A 67 -21.66 17.78 -26.36
CA LYS A 67 -22.04 16.37 -26.47
C LYS A 67 -20.79 15.52 -26.27
N SER A 68 -20.65 14.93 -25.09
CA SER A 68 -19.68 13.85 -24.89
C SER A 68 -20.23 12.59 -25.56
N THR A 69 -19.57 12.11 -26.61
CA THR A 69 -19.65 10.69 -26.97
C THR A 69 -19.04 9.89 -25.82
N SER A 70 -19.51 8.66 -25.56
CA SER A 70 -18.98 7.83 -24.47
C SER A 70 -17.47 7.57 -24.59
N PHE A 71 -16.93 7.62 -25.82
CA PHE A 71 -15.50 7.52 -26.10
C PHE A 71 -15.06 8.63 -27.07
N PRO A 72 -13.90 9.27 -26.86
CA PRO A 72 -13.38 10.30 -27.76
C PRO A 72 -12.78 9.69 -29.04
N ARG A 73 -12.74 10.48 -30.13
CA ARG A 73 -12.07 10.07 -31.39
C ARG A 73 -10.55 9.83 -31.22
N THR A 74 -9.93 10.54 -30.29
CA THR A 74 -8.50 10.38 -29.96
C THR A 74 -8.39 10.24 -28.45
N LEU A 75 -7.73 9.21 -27.95
CA LEU A 75 -7.49 9.00 -26.53
C LEU A 75 -6.05 9.37 -26.21
N ASN A 76 -5.86 10.31 -25.28
CA ASN A 76 -4.55 10.66 -24.74
C ASN A 76 -4.51 10.17 -23.29
N LEU A 77 -3.65 9.20 -23.00
CA LEU A 77 -3.41 8.74 -21.63
C LEU A 77 -2.32 9.64 -21.02
N LEU A 78 -2.70 10.48 -20.06
CA LEU A 78 -1.81 11.48 -19.48
C LEU A 78 -1.30 10.99 -18.13
N GLY A 79 -0.32 10.09 -18.19
CA GLY A 79 0.31 9.48 -17.02
C GLY A 79 1.73 9.98 -16.78
N GLU A 80 2.07 10.24 -15.53
CA GLU A 80 3.45 10.45 -15.07
C GLU A 80 3.98 9.18 -14.43
N LYS A 81 5.23 8.82 -14.74
CA LYS A 81 5.87 7.64 -14.15
C LYS A 81 6.12 7.89 -12.66
N VAL A 82 5.60 7.01 -11.81
CA VAL A 82 5.80 7.06 -10.35
C VAL A 82 7.01 6.23 -9.95
N SER A 83 7.08 4.99 -10.41
CA SER A 83 8.20 4.08 -10.11
C SER A 83 8.30 2.96 -11.14
N ASP A 84 9.47 2.34 -11.21
CA ASP A 84 9.59 0.99 -11.76
C ASP A 84 9.05 -0.03 -10.76
N LEU A 85 8.59 -1.18 -11.28
CA LEU A 85 8.09 -2.29 -10.48
C LEU A 85 9.09 -3.44 -10.52
N ARG A 86 9.08 -4.28 -9.49
CA ARG A 86 10.00 -5.44 -9.41
C ARG A 86 9.93 -6.33 -10.64
N TYR A 87 8.71 -6.52 -11.16
CA TYR A 87 8.40 -7.24 -12.38
C TYR A 87 6.94 -6.95 -12.77
N GLY A 88 6.59 -7.31 -14.01
CA GLY A 88 5.23 -7.30 -14.53
C GLY A 88 4.36 -8.39 -13.89
N GLU A 89 3.44 -8.96 -14.65
CA GLU A 89 2.61 -10.06 -14.13
C GLU A 89 3.45 -11.29 -13.77
N ASN A 90 4.51 -11.54 -14.55
CA ASN A 90 5.48 -12.61 -14.36
C ASN A 90 6.92 -12.08 -14.18
N PRO A 91 7.82 -12.81 -13.49
CA PRO A 91 9.18 -12.35 -13.16
C PRO A 91 10.07 -11.93 -14.35
N HIS A 92 9.81 -12.46 -15.54
CA HIS A 92 10.57 -12.17 -16.75
C HIS A 92 10.06 -10.92 -17.50
N GLN A 93 8.97 -10.31 -17.03
CA GLN A 93 8.35 -9.13 -17.63
C GLN A 93 8.76 -7.88 -16.85
N PHE A 94 9.02 -6.80 -17.56
CA PHE A 94 9.25 -5.48 -16.96
C PHE A 94 7.93 -4.72 -16.85
N ALA A 95 7.80 -3.90 -15.81
CA ALA A 95 6.65 -3.01 -15.65
C ALA A 95 7.04 -1.75 -14.87
N SER A 96 6.29 -0.68 -15.10
CA SER A 96 6.38 0.56 -14.36
C SER A 96 4.98 1.07 -14.04
N PHE A 97 4.84 1.78 -12.93
CA PHE A 97 3.58 2.37 -12.51
C PHE A 97 3.51 3.83 -12.96
N TYR A 98 2.39 4.19 -13.59
CA TYR A 98 2.09 5.54 -14.04
C TYR A 98 0.82 6.04 -13.36
N LYS A 99 0.85 7.30 -12.90
CA LYS A 99 -0.29 7.97 -12.28
C LYS A 99 -0.90 8.96 -13.26
N GLU A 100 -2.22 8.92 -13.43
CA GLU A 100 -2.93 9.89 -14.26
C GLU A 100 -3.03 11.25 -13.57
N VAL A 101 -2.65 12.32 -14.28
CA VAL A 101 -2.47 13.67 -13.69
C VAL A 101 -3.79 14.44 -13.52
N LEU A 102 -4.83 14.08 -14.27
CA LEU A 102 -6.11 14.81 -14.26
C LEU A 102 -7.17 14.21 -13.32
N VAL A 103 -6.86 13.09 -12.67
CA VAL A 103 -7.74 12.46 -11.68
C VAL A 103 -7.63 13.22 -10.36
N LYS A 104 -8.76 13.74 -9.88
CA LYS A 104 -8.83 14.50 -8.62
C LYS A 104 -9.19 13.64 -7.41
N GLU A 105 -9.73 12.45 -7.65
CA GLU A 105 -10.14 11.53 -6.59
C GLU A 105 -8.92 10.78 -6.06
N VAL A 106 -8.85 10.63 -4.74
CA VAL A 106 -7.79 9.87 -4.08
C VAL A 106 -7.81 8.44 -4.59
N ASN A 107 -6.67 8.00 -5.12
CA ASN A 107 -6.50 6.68 -5.70
C ASN A 107 -5.15 6.06 -5.33
N LEU A 108 -4.86 4.86 -5.85
CA LEU A 108 -3.62 4.15 -5.56
C LEU A 108 -2.36 4.93 -5.98
N GLY A 109 -2.46 5.83 -6.97
CA GLY A 109 -1.40 6.75 -7.35
C GLY A 109 -1.07 7.83 -6.31
N ASP A 110 -1.90 8.00 -5.28
CA ASP A 110 -1.62 8.87 -4.13
C ASP A 110 -1.03 8.09 -2.94
N ALA A 111 -0.91 6.77 -3.05
CA ALA A 111 -0.40 5.94 -1.97
C ALA A 111 1.09 6.20 -1.73
N VAL A 112 1.46 6.30 -0.45
CA VAL A 112 2.85 6.40 -0.02
C VAL A 112 3.25 5.08 0.60
N GLN A 113 4.27 4.42 0.03
CA GLN A 113 4.84 3.23 0.63
C GLN A 113 5.71 3.62 1.84
N LEU A 114 5.28 3.24 3.05
CA LEU A 114 6.00 3.55 4.29
C LEU A 114 7.15 2.58 4.59
N GLY A 115 7.15 1.40 3.97
CA GLY A 115 8.20 0.38 4.16
C GLY A 115 8.00 -0.87 3.31
N GLY A 116 8.94 -1.81 3.41
CA GLY A 116 8.93 -3.07 2.68
C GLY A 116 9.67 -3.05 1.35
N LYS A 117 9.59 -4.16 0.61
CA LYS A 117 10.18 -4.30 -0.73
C LYS A 117 9.37 -3.50 -1.75
N GLU A 118 10.00 -3.08 -2.84
CA GLU A 118 9.35 -2.43 -3.98
C GLU A 118 8.11 -3.22 -4.44
N LEU A 119 7.08 -2.55 -4.94
CA LEU A 119 5.85 -3.21 -5.37
C LEU A 119 6.06 -3.98 -6.69
N SER A 120 5.35 -5.11 -6.85
CA SER A 120 5.19 -5.78 -8.16
C SER A 120 3.87 -5.35 -8.81
N PHE A 121 3.71 -5.67 -10.11
CA PHE A 121 2.44 -5.45 -10.81
C PHE A 121 1.25 -6.09 -10.09
N ASN A 122 1.38 -7.35 -9.69
CA ASN A 122 0.31 -8.07 -8.98
C ASN A 122 -0.03 -7.40 -7.65
N ASN A 123 0.96 -6.87 -6.92
CA ASN A 123 0.69 -6.13 -5.69
C ASN A 123 -0.17 -4.88 -5.95
N LEU A 124 0.07 -4.15 -7.04
CA LEU A 124 -0.74 -2.98 -7.38
C LEU A 124 -2.17 -3.35 -7.80
N VAL A 125 -2.34 -4.43 -8.56
CA VAL A 125 -3.67 -4.94 -8.94
C VAL A 125 -4.45 -5.36 -7.69
N ASP A 126 -3.83 -6.12 -6.79
CA ASP A 126 -4.44 -6.56 -5.54
C ASP A 126 -4.81 -5.37 -4.64
N LEU A 127 -3.89 -4.41 -4.47
CA LEU A 127 -4.13 -3.20 -3.67
C LEU A 127 -5.26 -2.35 -4.28
N GLY A 128 -5.34 -2.25 -5.61
CA GLY A 128 -6.43 -1.56 -6.30
C GLY A 128 -7.78 -2.20 -6.01
N ALA A 129 -7.86 -3.54 -6.08
CA ALA A 129 -9.09 -4.27 -5.75
C ALA A 129 -9.49 -4.09 -4.28
N VAL A 130 -8.53 -4.18 -3.36
CA VAL A 130 -8.78 -3.96 -1.92
C VAL A 130 -9.23 -2.52 -1.65
N LEU A 131 -8.62 -1.53 -2.31
CA LEU A 131 -9.00 -0.12 -2.14
C LEU A 131 -10.46 0.11 -2.54
N GLU A 132 -10.90 -0.45 -3.68
CA GLU A 132 -12.29 -0.34 -4.12
C GLU A 132 -13.24 -1.10 -3.19
N MET A 133 -12.90 -2.31 -2.75
CA MET A 133 -13.70 -3.04 -1.76
C MET A 133 -13.88 -2.27 -0.45
N VAL A 134 -12.83 -1.59 0.03
CA VAL A 134 -12.88 -0.79 1.25
C VAL A 134 -13.73 0.47 1.05
N LYS A 135 -13.63 1.13 -0.11
CA LYS A 135 -14.50 2.27 -0.46
C LYS A 135 -15.97 1.87 -0.48
N ASP A 136 -16.30 0.75 -1.11
CA ASP A 136 -17.67 0.25 -1.24
C ASP A 136 -18.25 -0.21 0.10
N ALA A 137 -17.44 -0.86 0.95
CA ALA A 137 -17.91 -1.40 2.21
C ALA A 137 -18.24 -0.33 3.27
N GLN A 138 -17.90 0.95 3.02
CA GLN A 138 -18.10 2.08 3.96
C GLN A 138 -17.64 1.80 5.39
N VAL A 139 -16.67 0.90 5.55
CA VAL A 139 -16.18 0.48 6.86
C VAL A 139 -15.31 1.59 7.42
N LYS A 140 -15.64 2.07 8.63
CA LYS A 140 -14.79 3.01 9.37
C LYS A 140 -13.51 2.29 9.78
N VAL A 141 -12.44 2.51 9.03
CA VAL A 141 -11.09 2.05 9.39
C VAL A 141 -10.48 3.05 10.38
N LYS A 142 -9.89 2.53 11.45
CA LYS A 142 -9.03 3.31 12.35
C LYS A 142 -7.66 2.68 12.40
N LEU A 143 -6.63 3.52 12.32
CA LEU A 143 -5.26 3.07 12.50
C LEU A 143 -5.00 2.76 13.97
N ILE A 144 -4.11 1.81 14.25
CA ILE A 144 -3.73 1.50 15.63
C ILE A 144 -3.19 2.73 16.34
N SER A 145 -2.40 3.59 15.66
CA SER A 145 -1.89 4.85 16.19
C SER A 145 -2.99 5.84 16.60
N GLU A 146 -4.14 5.83 15.93
CA GLU A 146 -5.30 6.65 16.32
C GLU A 146 -6.03 6.09 17.54
N VAL A 147 -6.00 4.77 17.71
CA VAL A 147 -6.58 4.11 18.89
C VAL A 147 -5.68 4.28 20.10
N THR A 148 -4.36 4.18 19.91
CA THR A 148 -3.39 4.22 21.00
C THR A 148 -2.91 5.63 21.33
N ASN A 149 -3.09 6.59 20.41
CA ASN A 149 -2.40 7.89 20.41
C ASN A 149 -0.87 7.75 20.52
N PHE A 150 -0.32 6.65 20.02
CA PHE A 150 1.09 6.33 20.06
C PHE A 150 1.59 6.06 18.62
N PRO A 151 2.64 6.76 18.16
CA PRO A 151 3.16 6.56 16.81
C PRO A 151 3.83 5.19 16.68
N GLU A 152 3.86 4.67 15.47
CA GLU A 152 4.71 3.53 15.14
C GLU A 152 6.18 3.92 15.29
N ILE A 153 6.98 3.11 15.98
CA ILE A 153 8.41 3.37 16.21
C ILE A 153 9.26 2.16 15.83
N LEU A 154 10.57 2.39 15.66
CA LEU A 154 11.58 1.36 15.35
C LEU A 154 11.23 0.59 14.06
N ASP A 155 10.94 1.32 12.98
CA ASP A 155 10.61 0.77 11.67
C ASP A 155 9.43 -0.24 11.70
N GLY A 156 8.46 0.02 12.57
CA GLY A 156 7.25 -0.80 12.68
C GLY A 156 7.31 -1.98 13.63
N ARG A 157 8.44 -2.15 14.32
CA ARG A 157 8.59 -3.22 15.33
C ARG A 157 7.69 -3.03 16.54
N VAL A 158 7.38 -1.79 16.91
CA VAL A 158 6.53 -1.48 18.06
C VAL A 158 5.36 -0.63 17.61
N LYS A 159 4.22 -1.29 17.44
CA LYS A 159 2.94 -0.67 17.07
C LYS A 159 1.74 -1.21 17.84
N THR A 160 1.64 -2.53 17.98
CA THR A 160 0.45 -3.20 18.54
C THR A 160 0.60 -3.63 20.00
N LEU A 161 1.82 -3.61 20.55
CA LEU A 161 2.15 -3.94 21.94
C LEU A 161 1.76 -2.82 22.90
N HIS A 162 0.47 -2.50 23.00
CA HIS A 162 -0.04 -1.36 23.77
C HIS A 162 -1.14 -1.77 24.77
N PRO A 163 -1.17 -1.21 26.00
CA PRO A 163 -2.19 -1.53 27.00
C PRO A 163 -3.63 -1.29 26.53
N LEU A 164 -3.87 -0.26 25.70
CA LEU A 164 -5.20 -0.01 25.14
C LEU A 164 -5.68 -1.14 24.20
N ILE A 165 -4.77 -1.84 23.54
CA ILE A 165 -5.10 -2.98 22.67
C ILE A 165 -5.24 -4.25 23.49
N PHE A 166 -4.23 -4.57 24.31
CA PHE A 166 -4.25 -5.80 25.11
C PHE A 166 -5.30 -5.77 26.23
N GLY A 167 -5.58 -4.61 26.82
CA GLY A 167 -6.68 -4.44 27.76
C GLY A 167 -8.03 -4.66 27.09
N GLY A 168 -8.20 -4.18 25.84
CA GLY A 168 -9.41 -4.40 25.06
C GLY A 168 -9.64 -5.87 24.69
N ILE A 169 -8.57 -6.64 24.53
CA ILE A 169 -8.62 -8.08 24.21
C ILE A 169 -8.75 -8.95 25.46
N LEU A 170 -8.04 -8.63 26.54
CA LEU A 170 -7.93 -9.50 27.73
C LEU A 170 -8.95 -9.20 28.82
N ALA A 171 -9.63 -8.06 28.75
CA ALA A 171 -10.70 -7.77 29.70
C ALA A 171 -11.81 -8.80 29.56
N ARG A 172 -12.33 -9.24 30.70
CA ARG A 172 -13.34 -10.27 30.79
C ARG A 172 -14.68 -9.62 31.05
N SER A 173 -15.70 -9.96 30.28
CA SER A 173 -17.04 -9.39 30.44
C SER A 173 -17.67 -9.76 31.79
N ASP A 174 -17.34 -10.94 32.31
CA ASP A 174 -17.86 -11.50 33.56
C ASP A 174 -17.17 -10.97 34.83
N ASN A 175 -16.13 -10.13 34.70
CA ASN A 175 -15.38 -9.58 35.83
C ASN A 175 -15.65 -8.08 36.03
N PRO A 176 -16.40 -7.67 37.07
CA PRO A 176 -16.73 -6.28 37.34
C PRO A 176 -15.50 -5.36 37.49
N LEU A 177 -14.42 -5.85 38.11
CA LEU A 177 -13.18 -5.06 38.29
C LEU A 177 -12.51 -4.76 36.95
N HIS A 178 -12.57 -5.68 35.99
CA HIS A 178 -12.04 -5.41 34.64
C HIS A 178 -12.87 -4.33 33.95
N GLN A 179 -14.20 -4.35 34.10
CA GLN A 179 -15.08 -3.34 33.50
C GLN A 179 -14.83 -1.94 34.10
N GLU A 180 -14.64 -1.84 35.42
CA GLU A 180 -14.25 -0.59 36.07
C GLU A 180 -12.92 -0.06 35.54
N GLN A 181 -11.92 -0.93 35.39
CA GLN A 181 -10.61 -0.56 34.84
C GLN A 181 -10.69 -0.11 33.38
N LEU A 182 -11.49 -0.78 32.54
CA LEU A 182 -11.71 -0.38 31.16
C LEU A 182 -12.27 1.04 31.08
N VAL A 183 -13.29 1.35 31.88
CA VAL A 183 -13.91 2.69 31.93
C VAL A 183 -12.91 3.74 32.43
N ALA A 184 -12.21 3.46 33.53
CA ALA A 184 -11.24 4.38 34.12
C ALA A 184 -10.08 4.71 33.16
N GLN A 185 -9.64 3.73 32.38
CA GLN A 185 -8.54 3.86 31.41
C GLN A 185 -9.02 4.19 29.99
N GLN A 186 -10.33 4.39 29.79
CA GLN A 186 -10.94 4.68 28.47
C GLN A 186 -10.60 3.63 27.40
N ILE A 187 -10.49 2.37 27.80
CA ILE A 187 -10.18 1.25 26.92
C ILE A 187 -11.49 0.72 26.32
N LYS A 188 -11.48 0.48 25.01
CA LYS A 188 -12.58 -0.17 24.30
C LYS A 188 -12.33 -1.67 24.17
N THR A 189 -13.38 -2.46 24.30
CA THR A 189 -13.32 -3.91 24.11
C THR A 189 -13.14 -4.27 22.63
N ILE A 190 -12.47 -5.40 22.39
CA ILE A 190 -12.24 -5.97 21.06
C ILE A 190 -12.85 -7.36 21.04
N GLY A 191 -13.90 -7.57 20.24
CA GLY A 191 -14.62 -8.86 20.17
C GLY A 191 -14.08 -9.83 19.12
N LEU A 192 -13.26 -9.36 18.17
CA LEU A 192 -12.70 -10.17 17.09
C LEU A 192 -11.27 -9.70 16.77
N VAL A 193 -10.34 -10.65 16.70
CA VAL A 193 -8.95 -10.42 16.29
C VAL A 193 -8.65 -11.30 15.08
N VAL A 194 -8.35 -10.67 13.95
CA VAL A 194 -7.94 -11.38 12.72
C VAL A 194 -6.48 -11.04 12.44
N VAL A 195 -5.61 -12.05 12.45
CA VAL A 195 -4.18 -11.87 12.17
C VAL A 195 -3.71 -12.97 11.24
N ASN A 196 -3.26 -12.58 10.05
CA ASN A 196 -2.55 -13.48 9.14
C ASN A 196 -1.05 -13.34 9.40
N LEU A 197 -0.43 -14.36 9.99
CA LEU A 197 1.01 -14.34 10.26
C LEU A 197 1.79 -14.40 8.94
N TYR A 198 2.85 -13.61 8.85
CA TYR A 198 3.75 -13.70 7.72
C TYR A 198 4.36 -15.12 7.67
N PRO A 199 4.39 -15.79 6.51
CA PRO A 199 4.90 -17.15 6.41
C PRO A 199 6.43 -17.17 6.55
N PHE A 200 6.91 -17.11 7.79
CA PHE A 200 8.33 -17.10 8.12
C PHE A 200 9.07 -18.30 7.53
N GLN A 201 8.41 -19.46 7.46
CA GLN A 201 8.93 -20.65 6.79
C GLN A 201 9.30 -20.38 5.32
N LYS A 202 8.46 -19.63 4.58
CA LYS A 202 8.76 -19.25 3.18
C LYS A 202 9.91 -18.25 3.08
N THR A 203 10.18 -17.47 4.13
CA THR A 203 11.38 -16.61 4.20
C THR A 203 12.61 -17.49 4.26
N ILE A 204 12.70 -18.35 5.28
CA ILE A 204 13.91 -19.15 5.53
C ILE A 204 14.14 -20.29 4.52
N SER A 205 13.12 -20.68 3.74
CA SER A 205 13.25 -21.69 2.68
C SER A 205 13.91 -21.16 1.39
N LYS A 206 14.21 -19.87 1.27
CA LYS A 206 14.96 -19.36 0.11
C LYS A 206 16.44 -19.66 0.31
N GLU A 207 17.11 -20.11 -0.77
CA GLU A 207 18.49 -20.61 -0.73
C GLU A 207 19.53 -19.60 -0.18
N GLU A 208 19.23 -18.29 -0.19
CA GLU A 208 20.18 -17.23 0.21
C GLU A 208 19.62 -16.19 1.20
N VAL A 209 18.79 -16.56 2.19
CA VAL A 209 18.40 -15.58 3.23
C VAL A 209 19.54 -15.34 4.21
N LYS A 210 20.02 -14.09 4.26
CA LYS A 210 20.96 -13.63 5.29
C LYS A 210 20.27 -13.65 6.66
N LEU A 211 21.00 -14.06 7.70
CA LEU A 211 20.51 -14.12 9.08
C LEU A 211 19.81 -12.82 9.54
N GLY A 212 20.35 -11.66 9.15
CA GLY A 212 19.73 -10.37 9.43
C GLY A 212 18.34 -10.24 8.82
N GLU A 213 18.16 -10.57 7.54
CA GLU A 213 16.84 -10.55 6.89
C GLU A 213 15.87 -11.56 7.53
N ALA A 214 16.34 -12.72 7.97
CA ALA A 214 15.50 -13.66 8.71
C ALA A 214 15.02 -13.05 10.04
N ILE A 215 15.92 -12.46 10.84
CA ILE A 215 15.58 -11.85 12.13
C ILE A 215 14.57 -10.71 11.97
N GLU A 216 14.72 -9.88 10.94
CA GLU A 216 13.78 -8.78 10.66
C GLU A 216 12.36 -9.25 10.34
N ASN A 217 12.20 -10.46 9.82
CA ASN A 217 10.89 -11.02 9.47
C ASN A 217 10.23 -11.80 10.62
N ILE A 218 10.82 -11.80 11.83
CA ILE A 218 10.21 -12.42 13.02
C ILE A 218 9.14 -11.48 13.58
N ASP A 219 7.88 -11.85 13.40
CA ASP A 219 6.76 -11.09 13.95
C ASP A 219 6.58 -11.36 15.45
N ILE A 220 6.73 -10.31 16.26
CA ILE A 220 6.50 -10.35 17.72
C ILE A 220 5.05 -9.98 18.06
N GLY A 221 4.45 -9.05 17.29
CA GLY A 221 3.14 -8.49 17.58
C GLY A 221 2.02 -9.46 17.26
N GLY A 222 2.07 -10.10 16.07
CA GLY A 222 1.05 -11.04 15.60
C GLY A 222 0.81 -12.19 16.58
N PRO A 223 1.83 -12.99 16.94
CA PRO A 223 1.67 -14.09 17.90
C PRO A 223 1.19 -13.63 19.28
N SER A 224 1.59 -12.43 19.72
CA SER A 224 1.15 -11.87 21.00
C SER A 224 -0.34 -11.54 21.01
N LEU A 225 -0.86 -10.92 19.93
CA LEU A 225 -2.29 -10.62 19.77
C LEU A 225 -3.12 -11.91 19.69
N LEU A 226 -2.64 -12.88 18.90
CA LEU A 226 -3.29 -14.16 18.73
C LEU A 226 -3.43 -14.91 20.05
N ARG A 227 -2.34 -15.03 20.82
CA ARG A 227 -2.37 -15.71 22.13
C ARG A 227 -3.24 -14.97 23.14
N ALA A 228 -3.25 -13.63 23.13
CA ALA A 228 -4.12 -12.86 24.02
C ALA A 228 -5.60 -13.10 23.72
N ALA A 229 -5.98 -13.08 22.43
CA ALA A 229 -7.35 -13.34 22.00
C ALA A 229 -7.77 -14.78 22.27
N ALA A 230 -6.93 -15.77 21.92
CA ALA A 230 -7.19 -17.18 22.17
C ALA A 230 -7.32 -17.50 23.68
N LYS A 231 -6.52 -16.86 24.54
CA LYS A 231 -6.65 -16.98 26.00
C LYS A 231 -8.01 -16.48 26.49
N ASN A 232 -8.55 -15.42 25.87
CA ASN A 232 -9.83 -14.83 26.23
C ASN A 232 -10.98 -15.24 25.29
N TYR A 233 -10.97 -16.48 24.80
CA TYR A 233 -11.93 -16.99 23.81
C TYR A 233 -13.41 -16.87 24.22
N GLN A 234 -13.71 -16.67 25.51
CA GLN A 234 -15.08 -16.47 25.97
C GLN A 234 -15.66 -15.18 25.40
N ASP A 235 -14.85 -14.12 25.43
CA ASP A 235 -15.24 -12.78 24.98
C ASP A 235 -14.77 -12.50 23.55
N VAL A 236 -13.58 -12.98 23.17
CA VAL A 236 -12.90 -12.60 21.92
C VAL A 236 -12.80 -13.78 20.96
N ALA A 237 -13.32 -13.62 19.75
CA ALA A 237 -13.04 -14.53 18.65
C ALA A 237 -11.67 -14.22 18.03
N VAL A 238 -10.94 -15.23 17.58
CA VAL A 238 -9.61 -15.07 16.97
C VAL A 238 -9.58 -15.81 15.64
N VAL A 239 -8.92 -15.27 14.61
CA VAL A 239 -8.89 -15.89 13.27
C VAL A 239 -7.50 -15.78 12.69
N ILE A 240 -6.97 -16.92 12.26
CA ILE A 240 -5.65 -17.04 11.61
C ILE A 240 -5.73 -17.51 10.17
N ASN A 241 -6.82 -18.17 9.78
CA ASN A 241 -6.96 -18.78 8.48
C ASN A 241 -8.16 -18.17 7.72
N PRO A 242 -7.94 -17.60 6.52
CA PRO A 242 -9.02 -17.07 5.69
C PRO A 242 -10.12 -18.09 5.32
N GLN A 243 -9.83 -19.39 5.38
CA GLN A 243 -10.83 -20.43 5.14
C GLN A 243 -11.94 -20.46 6.21
N ASP A 244 -11.73 -19.83 7.36
CA ASP A 244 -12.75 -19.71 8.41
C ASP A 244 -13.70 -18.52 8.21
N TYR A 245 -13.43 -17.63 7.25
CA TYR A 245 -14.29 -16.46 7.04
C TYR A 245 -15.74 -16.83 6.69
N PRO A 246 -16.04 -17.83 5.83
CA PRO A 246 -17.42 -18.19 5.52
C PRO A 246 -18.24 -18.59 6.75
N ILE A 247 -17.68 -19.43 7.63
CA ILE A 247 -18.39 -19.89 8.85
C ILE A 247 -18.55 -18.76 9.87
N ILE A 248 -17.57 -17.85 9.97
CA ILE A 248 -17.66 -16.69 10.86
C ILE A 248 -18.73 -15.70 10.36
N LEU A 249 -18.77 -15.43 9.06
CA LEU A 249 -19.77 -14.56 8.47
C LEU A 249 -21.18 -15.13 8.68
N GLU A 250 -21.37 -16.43 8.45
CA GLU A 250 -22.64 -17.12 8.68
C GLU A 250 -23.09 -17.01 10.15
N GLU A 251 -22.18 -17.19 11.11
CA GLU A 251 -22.47 -17.03 12.54
C GLU A 251 -22.86 -15.58 12.88
N LEU A 252 -22.11 -14.59 12.39
CA LEU A 252 -22.39 -13.18 12.63
C LEU A 252 -23.76 -12.78 12.06
N GLU A 253 -24.13 -13.28 10.89
CA GLU A 253 -25.45 -13.03 10.28
C GLU A 253 -26.58 -13.66 11.09
N LYS A 254 -26.41 -14.92 11.53
CA LYS A 254 -27.45 -15.66 12.28
C LYS A 254 -27.63 -15.16 13.72
N ASN A 255 -26.55 -14.75 14.36
CA ASN A 255 -26.53 -14.43 15.80
C ASN A 255 -26.41 -12.91 16.05
N GLN A 256 -26.90 -12.07 15.13
CA GLN A 256 -26.95 -10.61 15.29
C GLN A 256 -25.58 -9.97 15.63
N GLY A 257 -24.51 -10.46 15.02
CA GLY A 257 -23.15 -9.96 15.20
C GLY A 257 -22.33 -10.67 16.28
N GLU A 258 -22.85 -11.77 16.84
CA GLU A 258 -22.11 -12.61 17.79
C GLU A 258 -21.59 -13.91 17.16
N ILE A 259 -20.49 -14.43 17.71
CA ILE A 259 -19.92 -15.73 17.33
C ILE A 259 -20.14 -16.67 18.50
N SER A 260 -20.69 -17.86 18.25
CA SER A 260 -20.95 -18.82 19.33
C SER A 260 -19.67 -19.24 20.06
N LEU A 261 -19.82 -19.57 21.35
CA LEU A 261 -18.71 -20.02 22.18
C LEU A 261 -18.03 -21.28 21.63
N GLU A 262 -18.79 -22.15 20.96
CA GLU A 262 -18.27 -23.35 20.31
C GLU A 262 -17.27 -23.00 19.20
N ILE A 263 -17.63 -22.08 18.31
CA ILE A 263 -16.74 -21.61 17.25
C ILE A 263 -15.54 -20.85 17.82
N LYS A 264 -15.74 -19.98 18.83
CA LYS A 264 -14.61 -19.29 19.48
C LYS A 264 -13.60 -20.27 20.08
N LYS A 265 -14.06 -21.36 20.70
CA LYS A 265 -13.20 -22.42 21.25
C LYS A 265 -12.41 -23.16 20.17
N ARG A 266 -13.06 -23.50 19.05
CA ARG A 266 -12.40 -24.15 17.91
C ARG A 266 -11.26 -23.25 17.40
N LEU A 267 -11.59 -22.00 17.10
CA LEU A 267 -10.63 -21.03 16.57
C LEU A 267 -9.47 -20.74 17.55
N ALA A 268 -9.74 -20.67 18.85
CA ALA A 268 -8.70 -20.51 19.86
C ALA A 268 -7.76 -21.71 19.93
N THR A 269 -8.29 -22.93 19.77
CA THR A 269 -7.48 -24.17 19.71
C THR A 269 -6.51 -24.11 18.52
N GLU A 270 -7.01 -23.75 17.34
CA GLU A 270 -6.18 -23.61 16.13
C GLU A 270 -5.05 -22.60 16.32
N VAL A 271 -5.30 -21.49 17.03
CA VAL A 271 -4.25 -20.52 17.36
C VAL A 271 -3.16 -21.13 18.25
N PHE A 272 -3.53 -21.89 19.28
CA PHE A 272 -2.54 -22.54 20.14
C PHE A 272 -1.77 -23.61 19.39
N GLU A 273 -2.42 -24.38 18.52
CA GLU A 273 -1.74 -25.35 17.64
C GLU A 273 -0.78 -24.67 16.65
N HIS A 274 -1.19 -23.54 16.09
CA HIS A 274 -0.39 -22.81 15.10
C HIS A 274 0.78 -22.02 15.71
N THR A 275 0.68 -21.63 16.98
CA THR A 275 1.70 -20.82 17.68
C THR A 275 2.57 -21.62 18.66
N SER A 276 2.41 -22.95 18.72
CA SER A 276 3.24 -23.87 19.53
C SER A 276 4.32 -24.53 18.69
#